data_AF-A0AAE0K9N4-F1
#
_entry.id   AF-A0AAE0K9N4-F1
#
_cell.length_a   1.000
_cell.length_b   1.000
_cell.length_c   1.000
_cell.angle_alpha   90.00
_cell.angle_beta   90.00
_cell.angle_gamma   90.00
#
_symmetry.space_group_name_H-M   'P 1'
#
loop_
_entity.id
_entity.type
_entity.pdbx_description
1 polymer ?
#
loop_
_entity_poly.entity_id
_entity_poly.type
_entity_poly.pdbx_seq_one_letter_code
_entity_poly.pdbx_strand_id
1 'polypeptide(L)'
;MSPTTTTFNNDAIKRNTLTAGTIEGGDQDISPSVPVPEVKSPDDLVVIKCWDVNSNALATTFLLITDDNEVFFGQASQDQDPGKMSLNEYTKALKHAPDGELFPKLPGRESSTIAADKQDEDGARIFVKGPGLYRCQPGVNMKTPPLVLRETLIMEALSRYPHPNIIRYHGCRVRRGCITAIVLDKHGQTLSQLAETTPDFFSSGFNRRTEI
;
A
#
# COMPACT_ATOMS: atom_id res chain seq x y z
N MET A 1 -14.78 -1.77 55.91
CA MET A 1 -13.77 -2.76 55.49
C MET A 1 -13.18 -2.26 54.18
N SER A 2 -11.96 -1.76 54.25
CA SER A 2 -11.31 -0.94 53.22
C SER A 2 -10.54 -1.80 52.20
N PRO A 3 -10.34 -1.32 50.96
CA PRO A 3 -9.56 -2.02 49.94
C PRO A 3 -8.05 -1.94 50.24
N THR A 4 -7.33 -3.03 49.95
CA THR A 4 -5.90 -3.18 50.21
C THR A 4 -5.08 -2.56 49.07
N THR A 5 -4.31 -1.53 49.40
CA THR A 5 -3.28 -0.90 48.57
C THR A 5 -2.03 -1.77 48.52
N THR A 6 -1.52 -2.10 47.32
CA THR A 6 -0.19 -2.70 47.16
C THR A 6 0.80 -1.60 46.82
N THR A 7 1.77 -1.41 47.72
CA THR A 7 2.80 -0.38 47.71
C THR A 7 4.03 -0.84 46.91
N PHE A 8 4.54 0.05 46.06
CA PHE A 8 5.82 -0.06 45.37
C PHE A 8 6.98 0.05 46.37
N ASN A 9 7.96 -0.85 46.25
CA ASN A 9 9.19 -0.81 47.04
C ASN A 9 10.28 -0.05 46.27
N ASN A 10 10.74 1.06 46.84
CA ASN A 10 11.94 1.80 46.49
C ASN A 10 12.95 1.62 47.62
N ASP A 11 14.16 1.17 47.28
CA ASP A 11 15.44 1.57 47.90
C ASP A 11 16.56 0.71 47.25
N ALA A 12 17.36 1.27 46.36
CA ALA A 12 18.57 2.07 46.61
C ALA A 12 19.83 1.19 46.67
N ILE A 13 20.82 1.49 45.81
CA ILE A 13 22.25 1.53 46.16
C ILE A 13 23.06 2.21 45.04
N LYS A 14 23.57 3.42 45.42
CA LYS A 14 24.89 4.02 45.17
C LYS A 14 25.24 4.42 43.71
N ARG A 15 25.21 5.72 43.39
CA ARG A 15 26.30 6.72 43.53
C ARG A 15 27.57 6.34 42.76
N ASN A 16 27.78 6.99 41.62
CA ASN A 16 29.12 7.37 41.18
C ASN A 16 29.11 8.77 40.57
N THR A 17 30.15 9.51 40.92
CA THR A 17 30.34 10.96 40.85
C THR A 17 30.78 11.42 39.46
N LEU A 18 30.46 12.68 39.13
CA LEU A 18 30.80 13.37 37.89
C LEU A 18 32.32 13.41 37.61
N THR A 19 32.67 13.19 36.34
CA THR A 19 33.79 13.86 35.67
C THR A 19 33.31 14.36 34.31
N ALA A 20 33.45 15.67 34.10
CA ALA A 20 33.17 16.35 32.84
C ALA A 20 34.15 15.92 31.75
N GLY A 21 33.64 15.68 30.54
CA GLY A 21 34.44 15.39 29.36
C GLY A 21 33.56 15.33 28.12
N THR A 22 33.55 16.44 27.38
CA THR A 22 33.39 16.58 25.92
C THR A 22 32.28 15.79 25.22
N ILE A 23 31.28 16.54 24.75
CA ILE A 23 30.20 16.09 23.86
C ILE A 23 30.71 16.20 22.43
N GLU A 24 31.03 15.09 21.77
CA GLU A 24 31.15 15.02 20.31
C GLU A 24 30.57 13.70 19.79
N GLY A 25 29.81 13.79 18.69
CA GLY A 25 29.39 12.63 17.89
C GLY A 25 27.94 12.19 18.10
N GLY A 26 26.99 12.96 17.56
CA GLY A 26 25.66 12.43 17.30
C GLY A 26 25.75 11.37 16.21
N ASP A 27 25.48 10.12 16.58
CA ASP A 27 25.30 9.01 15.66
C ASP A 27 23.96 9.25 14.95
N GLN A 28 24.02 9.97 13.82
CA GLN A 28 22.91 9.98 12.88
C GLN A 28 22.81 8.56 12.34
N ASP A 29 21.72 7.88 12.66
CA ASP A 29 21.32 6.64 12.03
C ASP A 29 21.06 6.91 10.54
N ILE A 30 22.13 6.88 9.74
CA ILE A 30 22.08 7.04 8.29
C ILE A 30 21.46 5.76 7.74
N SER A 31 20.13 5.69 7.75
CA SER A 31 19.40 4.71 6.93
C SER A 31 19.95 4.83 5.51
N PRO A 32 20.45 3.75 4.90
CA PRO A 32 21.07 3.81 3.57
C PRO A 32 20.05 4.38 2.59
N SER A 33 20.42 5.46 1.90
CA SER A 33 19.56 6.06 0.87
C SER A 33 19.38 5.04 -0.25
N VAL A 34 18.17 4.49 -0.38
CA VAL A 34 17.83 3.57 -1.48
C VAL A 34 18.04 4.33 -2.81
N PRO A 35 18.85 3.80 -3.74
CA PRO A 35 19.09 4.47 -5.01
C PRO A 35 17.78 4.58 -5.79
N VAL A 36 17.46 5.78 -6.27
CA VAL A 36 16.25 6.04 -7.06
C VAL A 36 16.43 5.42 -8.44
N PRO A 37 15.51 4.54 -8.91
CA PRO A 37 15.58 3.98 -10.24
C PRO A 37 15.37 5.05 -11.31
N GLU A 38 16.07 4.92 -12.44
CA GLU A 38 15.88 5.79 -13.59
C GLU A 38 14.55 5.48 -14.28
N VAL A 39 13.76 6.53 -14.55
CA VAL A 39 12.50 6.42 -15.29
C VAL A 39 12.82 6.21 -16.77
N LYS A 40 12.46 5.03 -17.31
CA LYS A 40 12.76 4.66 -18.70
C LYS A 40 11.65 5.09 -19.65
N SER A 41 10.41 5.07 -19.19
CA SER A 41 9.22 5.49 -19.93
C SER A 41 8.27 6.29 -19.03
N PRO A 42 7.52 7.27 -19.57
CA PRO A 42 6.41 7.88 -18.85
C PRO A 42 5.32 6.87 -18.45
N ASP A 43 5.20 5.77 -19.19
CA ASP A 43 4.23 4.69 -18.90
C ASP A 43 4.59 3.91 -17.62
N ASP A 44 5.83 4.01 -17.14
CA ASP A 44 6.26 3.41 -15.88
C ASP A 44 5.72 4.19 -14.66
N LEU A 45 5.18 5.40 -14.89
CA LEU A 45 4.70 6.29 -13.86
C LEU A 45 3.18 6.24 -13.72
N VAL A 46 2.73 6.14 -12.47
CA VAL A 46 1.33 6.39 -12.13
C VAL A 46 1.16 7.89 -11.87
N VAL A 47 0.60 8.62 -12.82
CA VAL A 47 0.37 10.06 -12.73
C VAL A 47 -1.03 10.37 -12.19
N ILE A 48 -1.09 11.15 -11.10
CA ILE A 48 -2.33 11.54 -10.44
C ILE A 48 -2.35 13.06 -10.28
N LYS A 49 -3.48 13.66 -10.66
CA LYS A 49 -3.77 15.06 -10.38
C LYS A 49 -4.65 15.11 -9.14
N CYS A 50 -4.15 15.70 -8.07
CA CYS A 50 -4.89 15.90 -6.83
C CYS A 50 -4.90 17.38 -6.46
N TRP A 51 -6.01 17.83 -5.87
CA TRP A 51 -6.03 19.14 -5.24
C TRP A 51 -5.13 19.12 -4.01
N ASP A 52 -4.12 19.98 -3.99
CA ASP A 52 -3.29 20.20 -2.81
C ASP A 52 -3.92 21.30 -1.96
N VAL A 53 -4.29 20.94 -0.74
CA VAL A 53 -4.97 21.84 0.21
C VAL A 53 -4.01 22.94 0.67
N ASN A 54 -2.71 22.67 0.75
CA ASN A 54 -1.72 23.63 1.25
C ASN A 54 -1.46 24.73 0.23
N SER A 55 -1.29 24.37 -1.05
CA SER A 55 -1.10 25.32 -2.14
C SER A 55 -2.43 25.85 -2.73
N ASN A 56 -3.57 25.28 -2.31
CA ASN A 56 -4.90 25.54 -2.86
C ASN A 56 -4.93 25.47 -4.40
N ALA A 57 -4.20 24.52 -4.96
CA ALA A 57 -4.01 24.35 -6.40
C ALA A 57 -3.98 22.86 -6.79
N LEU A 58 -4.18 22.58 -8.08
CA LEU A 58 -3.98 21.23 -8.60
C LEU A 58 -2.49 20.90 -8.63
N ALA A 59 -2.08 19.96 -7.78
CA ALA A 59 -0.76 19.36 -7.81
C ALA A 59 -0.77 18.08 -8.66
N THR A 60 0.26 17.91 -9.48
CA THR A 60 0.49 16.64 -10.19
C THR A 60 1.52 15.83 -9.42
N THR A 61 1.10 14.69 -8.90
CA THR A 61 1.96 13.71 -8.23
C THR A 61 2.15 12.53 -9.15
N PHE A 62 3.34 11.96 -9.18
CA PHE A 62 3.63 10.74 -9.92
C PHE A 62 4.31 9.73 -9.00
N LEU A 63 3.99 8.46 -9.20
CA LEU A 63 4.58 7.36 -8.46
C LEU A 63 5.33 6.44 -9.42
N LEU A 64 6.50 6.00 -9.00
CA LEU A 64 7.19 4.87 -9.59
C LEU A 64 7.10 3.70 -8.61
N ILE A 65 6.60 2.55 -9.08
CA ILE A 65 6.49 1.33 -8.30
C ILE A 65 7.39 0.27 -8.94
N THR A 66 8.38 -0.23 -8.21
CA THR A 66 9.29 -1.26 -8.71
C THR A 66 8.64 -2.64 -8.67
N ASP A 67 9.28 -3.63 -9.33
CA ASP A 67 8.87 -5.04 -9.27
C ASP A 67 8.86 -5.59 -7.83
N ASP A 68 9.72 -5.04 -6.97
CA ASP A 68 9.76 -5.37 -5.55
C ASP A 68 8.70 -4.64 -4.73
N ASN A 69 7.81 -3.85 -5.36
CA ASN A 69 6.85 -2.98 -4.68
C ASN A 69 7.50 -1.89 -3.81
N GLU A 70 8.71 -1.44 -4.14
CA GLU A 70 9.22 -0.17 -3.59
C GLU A 70 8.52 0.98 -4.28
N VAL A 71 8.25 2.04 -3.53
CA VAL A 71 7.45 3.16 -4.03
C VAL A 71 8.27 4.44 -3.91
N PHE A 72 8.40 5.12 -5.04
CA PHE A 72 9.03 6.42 -5.12
C PHE A 72 7.98 7.46 -5.50
N PHE A 73 7.93 8.56 -4.75
CA PHE A 73 6.98 9.64 -4.94
C PHE A 73 7.70 10.86 -5.51
N GLY A 74 7.13 11.46 -6.54
CA GLY A 74 7.56 12.75 -7.04
C GLY A 74 6.37 13.66 -7.28
N GLN A 75 6.63 14.97 -7.22
CA GLN A 75 5.64 16.01 -7.44
C GLN A 75 6.20 16.98 -8.48
N ALA A 76 5.36 17.35 -9.46
CA ALA A 76 5.71 18.40 -10.39
C ALA A 76 5.68 19.76 -9.67
N SER A 77 6.63 20.64 -9.97
CA SER A 77 6.61 22.00 -9.46
C SER A 77 5.40 22.75 -10.04
N GLN A 78 4.90 23.76 -9.32
CA GLN A 78 3.70 24.52 -9.71
C GLN A 78 3.81 25.17 -11.11
N ASP A 79 5.04 25.48 -11.54
CA ASP A 79 5.34 26.10 -12.84
C ASP A 79 5.66 25.08 -13.95
N GLN A 80 5.69 23.78 -13.64
CA GLN A 80 6.02 22.73 -14.59
C GLN A 80 4.75 22.09 -15.15
N ASP A 81 4.59 22.13 -16.47
CA ASP A 81 3.59 21.32 -17.16
C ASP A 81 4.02 19.84 -17.11
N PRO A 82 3.27 18.96 -16.41
CA PRO A 82 3.62 17.55 -16.30
C PRO A 82 3.61 16.84 -17.65
N GLY A 83 2.97 17.38 -18.70
CA GLY A 83 3.05 16.84 -20.05
C GLY A 83 4.35 17.14 -20.79
N LYS A 84 5.20 18.03 -20.25
CA LYS A 84 6.46 18.49 -20.88
C LYS A 84 7.70 18.16 -20.06
N MET A 85 7.52 17.50 -18.93
CA MET A 85 8.62 17.11 -18.06
C MET A 85 9.45 16.00 -18.72
N SER A 86 10.76 16.14 -18.68
CA SER A 86 11.71 15.15 -19.18
C SER A 86 11.87 13.99 -18.18
N LEU A 87 12.29 12.81 -18.66
CA LEU A 87 12.55 11.62 -17.83
C LEU A 87 13.55 11.89 -16.70
N ASN A 88 14.56 12.72 -16.97
CA ASN A 88 15.55 13.12 -15.98
C ASN A 88 14.94 14.02 -14.88
N GLU A 89 14.02 14.90 -15.23
CA GLU A 89 13.30 15.73 -14.25
C GLU A 89 12.41 14.86 -13.36
N TYR A 90 11.68 13.89 -13.92
CA TYR A 90 10.93 12.93 -13.11
C TYR A 90 11.84 12.20 -12.13
N THR A 91 12.94 11.61 -12.63
CA THR A 91 13.91 10.86 -11.81
C THR A 91 14.48 11.70 -10.67
N LYS A 92 14.79 12.98 -10.92
CA LYS A 92 15.31 13.90 -9.88
C LYS A 92 14.28 14.27 -8.82
N ALA A 93 13.01 14.31 -9.18
CA ALA A 93 11.91 14.67 -8.29
C ALA A 93 11.40 13.47 -7.45
N LEU A 94 11.73 12.25 -7.85
CA LEU A 94 11.38 11.03 -7.13
C LEU A 94 12.15 10.93 -5.80
N LYS A 95 11.41 10.64 -4.73
CA LYS A 95 11.92 10.35 -3.39
C LYS A 95 11.37 9.02 -2.93
N HIS A 96 12.23 8.19 -2.36
CA HIS A 96 11.82 6.92 -1.78
C HIS A 96 10.86 7.15 -0.61
N ALA A 97 9.72 6.45 -0.61
CA ALA A 97 8.80 6.44 0.52
C ALA A 97 9.04 5.21 1.40
N PRO A 98 9.23 5.38 2.72
CA PRO A 98 9.45 4.27 3.62
C PRO A 98 8.27 3.30 3.67
N ASP A 99 8.55 1.99 3.67
CA ASP A 99 7.52 0.95 3.72
C ASP A 99 6.57 1.10 4.91
N GLY A 100 7.08 1.51 6.07
CA GLY A 100 6.29 1.64 7.29
C GLY A 100 5.15 2.67 7.20
N GLU A 101 5.24 3.62 6.27
CA GLU A 101 4.19 4.61 6.02
C GLU A 101 3.14 4.10 5.02
N LEU A 102 3.52 3.16 4.16
CA LEU A 102 2.71 2.70 3.01
C LEU A 102 2.00 1.39 3.29
N PHE A 103 2.70 0.46 3.94
CA PHE A 103 2.33 -0.94 4.02
C PHE A 103 2.32 -1.39 5.49
N PRO A 104 1.31 -2.20 5.88
CA PRO A 104 1.30 -2.76 7.22
C PRO A 104 2.33 -3.89 7.32
N LYS A 105 2.94 -4.01 8.50
CA LYS A 105 3.76 -5.18 8.85
C LYS A 105 2.90 -6.44 8.85
N LEU A 106 3.49 -7.57 8.48
CA LEU A 106 2.85 -8.87 8.59
C LEU A 106 2.57 -9.19 10.08
N PRO A 107 1.31 -9.46 10.49
CA PRO A 107 0.95 -9.68 11.90
C PRO A 107 1.46 -11.02 12.48
N GLY A 108 2.04 -11.90 11.65
CA GLY A 108 2.60 -13.19 12.02
C GLY A 108 2.37 -14.21 10.90
N ARG A 109 3.27 -15.18 10.70
CA ARG A 109 3.13 -16.19 9.63
C ARG A 109 1.97 -17.15 9.83
N GLU A 110 1.52 -17.33 11.07
CA GLU A 110 0.47 -18.31 11.40
C GLU A 110 -0.95 -17.79 11.14
N SER A 111 -1.10 -16.47 11.03
CA SER A 111 -2.39 -15.80 10.81
C SER A 111 -2.61 -15.35 9.37
N SER A 112 -1.64 -15.56 8.47
CA SER A 112 -1.67 -15.00 7.13
C SER A 112 -1.08 -15.97 6.11
N THR A 113 -1.86 -16.25 5.09
CA THR A 113 -1.50 -17.01 3.91
C THR A 113 -0.61 -16.15 3.04
N ILE A 114 0.64 -16.58 2.80
CA ILE A 114 1.56 -15.89 1.90
C ILE A 114 1.41 -16.51 0.52
N ALA A 115 1.01 -15.70 -0.46
CA ALA A 115 0.86 -16.14 -1.83
C ALA A 115 2.22 -16.44 -2.47
N ALA A 116 2.29 -17.48 -3.30
CA ALA A 116 3.47 -17.75 -4.10
C ALA A 116 3.67 -16.65 -5.16
N ASP A 117 4.92 -16.31 -5.47
CA ASP A 117 5.21 -15.29 -6.49
C ASP A 117 5.08 -15.79 -7.92
N LYS A 118 5.08 -17.11 -8.12
CA LYS A 118 4.96 -17.72 -9.44
C LYS A 118 3.48 -17.83 -9.79
N GLN A 119 3.14 -17.49 -11.03
CA GLN A 119 1.84 -17.83 -11.60
C GLN A 119 1.63 -19.33 -11.43
N ASP A 120 0.47 -19.72 -10.91
CA ASP A 120 0.07 -21.12 -10.83
C ASP A 120 0.32 -21.80 -12.18
N GLU A 121 1.03 -22.94 -12.17
CA GLU A 121 1.16 -23.81 -13.35
C GLU A 121 -0.21 -24.35 -13.82
N ASP A 122 -1.24 -24.22 -12.97
CA ASP A 122 -2.65 -24.54 -13.24
C ASP A 122 -3.36 -23.54 -14.19
N GLY A 123 -2.65 -22.56 -14.74
CA GLY A 123 -3.24 -21.62 -15.72
C GLY A 123 -4.28 -20.67 -15.12
N ALA A 124 -4.40 -20.62 -13.79
CA ALA A 124 -5.22 -19.65 -13.10
C ALA A 124 -4.66 -18.25 -13.38
N ARG A 125 -5.47 -17.41 -14.04
CA ARG A 125 -5.11 -16.00 -14.22
C ARG A 125 -5.17 -15.35 -12.84
N ILE A 126 -4.05 -14.82 -12.37
CA ILE A 126 -3.95 -14.17 -11.05
C ILE A 126 -4.09 -12.65 -11.19
N PHE A 127 -4.78 -12.01 -10.24
CA PHE A 127 -4.88 -10.57 -10.10
C PHE A 127 -4.22 -10.13 -8.79
N VAL A 128 -3.19 -9.28 -8.90
CA VAL A 128 -2.50 -8.69 -7.74
C VAL A 128 -3.10 -7.32 -7.48
N LYS A 129 -3.81 -7.18 -6.36
CA LYS A 129 -4.42 -5.92 -5.94
C LYS A 129 -3.54 -5.26 -4.88
N GLY A 130 -2.82 -4.21 -5.29
CA GLY A 130 -2.06 -3.34 -4.38
C GLY A 130 -2.95 -2.31 -3.66
N PRO A 131 -2.40 -1.60 -2.66
CA PRO A 131 -3.08 -0.47 -2.04
C PRO A 131 -3.37 0.64 -3.03
N GLY A 132 -4.41 1.42 -2.73
CA GLY A 132 -4.73 2.66 -3.45
C GLY A 132 -3.73 3.78 -3.15
N LEU A 133 -2.47 3.61 -3.55
CA LEU A 133 -1.36 4.55 -3.30
C LEU A 133 -1.57 5.92 -3.95
N TYR A 134 -2.56 6.07 -4.84
CA TYR A 134 -2.89 7.35 -5.45
C TYR A 134 -3.42 8.40 -4.47
N ARG A 135 -3.81 7.99 -3.27
CA ARG A 135 -4.19 8.91 -2.18
C ARG A 135 -3.01 9.28 -1.28
N CYS A 136 -1.83 8.76 -1.59
CA CYS A 136 -0.67 8.85 -0.73
C CYS A 136 0.12 10.13 -1.01
N GLN A 137 0.29 10.94 0.03
CA GLN A 137 1.12 12.14 0.05
C GLN A 137 2.24 11.92 1.08
N PRO A 138 3.51 12.01 0.67
CA PRO A 138 4.63 11.88 1.59
C PRO A 138 4.52 12.86 2.78
N GLY A 139 4.81 12.39 3.99
CA GLY A 139 4.79 13.21 5.20
C GLY A 139 3.41 13.50 5.81
N VAL A 140 2.32 13.06 5.18
CA VAL A 140 0.98 13.06 5.78
C VAL A 140 0.72 11.69 6.38
N ASN A 141 0.31 11.63 7.66
CA ASN A 141 0.00 10.36 8.32
C ASN A 141 -1.08 9.58 7.54
N MET A 142 -0.64 8.55 6.84
CA MET A 142 -1.45 7.73 5.97
C MET A 142 -2.32 6.77 6.77
N LYS A 143 -3.62 6.74 6.46
CA LYS A 143 -4.51 5.67 6.93
C LYS A 143 -4.44 4.42 6.05
N THR A 144 -3.51 4.36 5.11
CA THR A 144 -3.34 3.25 4.15
C THR A 144 -2.96 1.93 4.83
N PRO A 145 -1.95 1.87 5.72
CA PRO A 145 -1.55 0.59 6.30
C PRO A 145 -2.67 -0.13 7.07
N PRO A 146 -3.45 0.54 7.95
CA PRO A 146 -4.58 -0.10 8.62
C PRO A 146 -5.67 -0.61 7.68
N LEU A 147 -5.90 0.06 6.54
CA LEU A 147 -6.90 -0.36 5.56
C LEU A 147 -6.48 -1.64 4.83
N VAL A 148 -5.22 -1.71 4.39
CA VAL A 148 -4.66 -2.91 3.74
C VAL A 148 -4.68 -4.11 4.68
N LEU A 149 -4.34 -3.89 5.95
CA LEU A 149 -4.37 -4.95 6.96
C LEU A 149 -5.79 -5.48 7.15
N ARG A 150 -6.78 -4.58 7.31
CA ARG A 150 -8.19 -4.97 7.46
C ARG A 150 -8.69 -5.75 6.25
N GLU A 151 -8.38 -5.27 5.05
CA GLU A 151 -8.75 -5.96 3.81
C GLU A 151 -8.16 -7.37 3.76
N THR A 152 -6.88 -7.51 4.08
CA THR A 152 -6.19 -8.81 4.13
C THR A 152 -6.88 -9.76 5.12
N LEU A 153 -7.14 -9.31 6.36
CA LEU A 153 -7.79 -10.13 7.39
C LEU A 153 -9.22 -10.54 7.01
N ILE A 154 -9.96 -9.67 6.31
CA ILE A 154 -11.30 -10.02 5.80
C ILE A 154 -11.19 -11.13 4.76
N MET A 155 -10.23 -11.03 3.83
CA MET A 155 -10.04 -12.05 2.80
C MET A 155 -9.57 -13.39 3.37
N GLU A 156 -8.70 -13.39 4.39
CA GLU A 156 -8.34 -14.60 5.15
C GLU A 156 -9.55 -15.22 5.86
N ALA A 157 -10.46 -14.39 6.39
CA ALA A 157 -11.66 -14.90 7.02
C ALA A 157 -12.61 -15.55 5.99
N LEU A 158 -12.77 -14.94 4.81
CA LEU A 158 -13.61 -15.43 3.72
C LEU A 158 -13.05 -16.69 3.06
N SER A 159 -11.72 -16.84 2.98
CA SER A 159 -11.09 -18.01 2.35
C SER A 159 -11.37 -19.33 3.06
N ARG A 160 -11.69 -19.28 4.37
CA ARG A 160 -12.09 -20.46 5.16
C ARG A 160 -13.41 -21.08 4.70
N TYR A 161 -14.28 -20.29 4.09
CA TYR A 161 -15.60 -20.73 3.59
C TYR A 161 -15.80 -20.22 2.16
N PRO A 162 -15.11 -20.83 1.18
CA PRO A 162 -15.14 -20.34 -0.19
C PRO A 162 -16.55 -20.42 -0.76
N HIS A 163 -17.00 -19.32 -1.38
CA HIS A 163 -18.30 -19.23 -2.02
C HIS A 163 -18.12 -19.12 -3.53
N PRO A 164 -18.90 -19.83 -4.36
CA PRO A 164 -18.71 -19.87 -5.81
C PRO A 164 -18.85 -18.49 -6.50
N ASN A 165 -19.57 -17.56 -5.89
CA ASN A 165 -19.78 -16.20 -6.40
C ASN A 165 -18.90 -15.12 -5.74
N ILE A 166 -17.96 -15.52 -4.87
CA ILE A 166 -16.98 -14.61 -4.27
C ILE A 166 -15.61 -14.98 -4.85
N ILE A 167 -14.85 -13.98 -5.27
CA ILE A 167 -13.53 -14.18 -5.86
C ILE A 167 -12.61 -14.93 -4.90
N ARG A 168 -11.89 -15.92 -5.41
CA ARG A 168 -10.98 -16.71 -4.60
C ARG A 168 -9.77 -15.87 -4.18
N TYR A 169 -9.41 -16.01 -2.91
CA TYR A 169 -8.22 -15.43 -2.32
C TYR A 169 -7.10 -16.46 -2.29
N HIS A 170 -5.90 -16.06 -2.70
CA HIS A 170 -4.70 -16.90 -2.75
C HIS A 170 -3.67 -16.59 -1.65
N GLY A 171 -3.91 -15.54 -0.88
CA GLY A 171 -2.95 -15.02 0.09
C GLY A 171 -2.56 -13.58 -0.17
N CYS A 172 -1.70 -13.07 0.70
CA CYS A 172 -1.08 -11.76 0.59
C CYS A 172 0.31 -11.87 -0.03
N ARG A 173 0.70 -10.86 -0.81
CA ARG A 173 2.09 -10.69 -1.23
C ARG A 173 2.83 -9.93 -0.14
N VAL A 174 3.97 -10.49 0.27
CA VAL A 174 4.83 -9.91 1.29
C VAL A 174 6.17 -9.54 0.67
N ARG A 175 6.56 -8.27 0.82
CA ARG A 175 7.88 -7.74 0.43
C ARG A 175 8.44 -6.96 1.61
N ARG A 176 9.73 -7.17 1.90
CA ARG A 176 10.42 -6.47 3.00
C ARG A 176 9.70 -6.57 4.37
N GLY A 177 9.02 -7.70 4.61
CA GLY A 177 8.25 -7.93 5.85
C GLY A 177 6.90 -7.20 5.95
N CYS A 178 6.50 -6.48 4.90
CA CYS A 178 5.24 -5.77 4.81
C CYS A 178 4.29 -6.41 3.79
N ILE A 179 2.98 -6.28 4.04
CA ILE A 179 1.94 -6.71 3.10
C ILE A 179 1.81 -5.65 2.01
N THR A 180 2.24 -5.96 0.79
CA THR A 180 2.24 -5.00 -0.33
C THR A 180 1.05 -5.17 -1.27
N ALA A 181 0.41 -6.34 -1.27
CA ALA A 181 -0.79 -6.60 -2.07
C ALA A 181 -1.57 -7.81 -1.55
N ILE A 182 -2.81 -7.95 -2.00
CA ILE A 182 -3.57 -9.20 -1.94
C ILE A 182 -3.60 -9.88 -3.31
N VAL A 183 -3.62 -11.21 -3.31
CA VAL A 183 -3.59 -12.03 -4.52
C VAL A 183 -4.93 -12.73 -4.69
N LEU A 184 -5.57 -12.50 -5.83
CA LEU A 184 -6.94 -12.93 -6.13
C LEU A 184 -6.99 -13.66 -7.48
N ASP A 185 -8.06 -14.41 -7.73
CA ASP A 185 -8.38 -14.85 -9.09
C ASP A 185 -8.59 -13.63 -10.02
N LYS A 186 -8.20 -13.76 -11.29
CA LYS A 186 -8.45 -12.76 -12.34
C LYS A 186 -9.52 -13.28 -13.28
N HIS A 187 -10.66 -12.60 -13.30
CA HIS A 187 -11.70 -12.87 -14.29
C HIS A 187 -11.36 -12.22 -15.65
N GLY A 188 -11.85 -12.84 -16.72
CA GLY A 188 -11.59 -12.36 -18.08
C GLY A 188 -12.31 -11.07 -18.43
N GLN A 189 -13.40 -10.75 -17.73
CA GLN A 189 -14.24 -9.59 -18.00
C GLN A 189 -14.95 -9.12 -16.72
N THR A 190 -15.21 -7.82 -16.60
CA THR A 190 -16.08 -7.24 -15.57
C THR A 190 -17.53 -7.13 -16.08
N LEU A 191 -18.49 -6.92 -15.18
CA LEU A 191 -19.89 -6.69 -15.58
C LEU A 191 -20.05 -5.45 -16.47
N SER A 192 -19.31 -4.37 -16.21
CA SER A 192 -19.34 -3.16 -17.03
C SER A 192 -18.86 -3.44 -18.46
N GLN A 193 -17.74 -4.15 -18.59
CA GLN A 193 -17.24 -4.56 -19.89
C GLN A 193 -18.23 -5.48 -20.62
N LEU A 194 -18.89 -6.39 -19.89
CA LEU A 194 -19.90 -7.28 -20.48
C LEU A 194 -21.12 -6.50 -20.99
N ALA A 195 -21.57 -5.49 -20.25
CA ALA A 195 -22.67 -4.62 -20.65
C ALA A 195 -22.35 -3.80 -21.91
N GLU A 196 -21.11 -3.35 -22.05
CA GLU A 196 -20.64 -2.63 -23.24
C GLU A 196 -20.51 -3.57 -24.46
N THR A 197 -20.02 -4.80 -24.28
CA THR A 197 -19.85 -5.75 -25.39
C THR A 197 -21.15 -6.46 -25.80
N THR A 198 -22.16 -6.46 -24.92
CA THR A 198 -23.39 -7.25 -25.10
C THR A 198 -24.63 -6.42 -24.70
N PRO A 199 -24.91 -5.31 -25.42
CA PRO A 199 -26.03 -4.42 -25.09
C PRO A 199 -27.40 -5.15 -25.10
N ASP A 200 -27.54 -6.21 -25.90
CA ASP A 200 -28.79 -7.00 -26.00
C ASP A 200 -29.05 -7.92 -24.79
N PHE A 201 -28.01 -8.29 -24.03
CA PHE A 201 -28.13 -9.18 -22.86
C PHE A 201 -28.94 -8.54 -21.74
N PHE A 202 -28.72 -7.24 -21.50
CA PHE A 202 -29.46 -6.48 -20.48
C PHE A 202 -30.80 -5.90 -21.01
N SER A 203 -30.97 -5.83 -22.33
CA SER A 203 -32.18 -5.27 -22.95
C SER A 203 -33.34 -6.27 -23.08
N SER A 204 -33.08 -7.57 -22.90
CA SER A 204 -34.04 -8.65 -23.19
C SER A 204 -34.70 -9.30 -21.95
N GLY A 205 -34.48 -8.78 -20.73
CA GLY A 205 -34.80 -9.52 -19.50
C GLY A 205 -35.38 -8.71 -18.33
N PHE A 206 -36.42 -7.91 -18.52
CA PHE A 206 -37.25 -7.44 -17.38
C PHE A 206 -38.74 -7.31 -17.73
N ASN A 207 -39.28 -8.27 -18.47
CA ASN A 207 -40.72 -8.37 -18.69
C ASN A 207 -41.15 -9.84 -18.75
N ARG A 208 -41.33 -10.45 -17.57
CA ARG A 208 -42.37 -11.45 -17.27
C ARG A 208 -42.17 -12.03 -15.87
N ARG A 209 -42.97 -11.55 -14.91
CA ARG A 209 -43.57 -12.34 -13.84
C ARG A 209 -44.65 -11.49 -13.15
N THR A 210 -45.78 -11.38 -13.84
CA THR A 210 -47.10 -11.34 -13.21
C THR A 210 -47.83 -12.62 -13.64
N GLU A 211 -48.64 -13.16 -12.73
CA GLU A 211 -49.33 -14.47 -12.77
C GLU A 211 -48.42 -15.59 -12.26
N ILE A 212 -48.68 -16.16 -11.07
CA ILE A 212 -49.92 -16.85 -10.66
C ILE A 212 -50.31 -16.49 -9.21
#